data_AF-S3X5L2-F1
#
_entry.id   AF-S3X5L2-F1
#
_cell.length_a   1.000
_cell.length_b   1.000
_cell.length_c   1.000
_cell.angle_alpha   90.00
_cell.angle_beta   90.00
_cell.angle_gamma   90.00
#
_symmetry.space_group_name_H-M   'P 1'
#
loop_
_entity.id
_entity.type
_entity.pdbx_description
1 polymer ?
#
loop_
_entity_poly.entity_id
_entity_poly.type
_entity_poly.pdbx_seq_one_letter_code
_entity_poly.pdbx_strand_id
1 'polypeptide(L)'
;MEHVLEDLIQIIKRFESTPDAGALVSMNAAAYMLIEQGAAIAYELAKVGQWPRVLAAWQSHDMFARTCAHFVKPTSGWSFLHQAAWFGDEAAARELIRLGARVDLDDKKGRTPVDIAGQHRHPDLRGLLSGAAETAQSLWTAPTDAEHLPSSCAFSQARAWVPPRDDLVAYGGGVAPIRAGTTVWIDDFGRVLVGWHGTVCPPRGMGGESMIPGQD
;
A
#
# COMPACT_ATOMS: atom_id res chain seq x y z
N MET A 1 16.86 20.98 -9.74
CA MET A 1 16.64 19.85 -8.81
C MET A 1 15.35 19.96 -8.02
N GLU A 2 14.73 21.16 -7.94
CA GLU A 2 13.59 21.38 -7.04
C GLU A 2 12.31 20.61 -7.43
N HIS A 3 12.10 20.27 -8.71
CA HIS A 3 10.87 19.60 -9.20
C HIS A 3 11.08 18.21 -9.81
N VAL A 4 12.22 17.57 -9.54
CA VAL A 4 12.61 16.33 -10.25
C VAL A 4 11.61 15.20 -10.06
N LEU A 5 11.01 15.06 -8.87
CA LEU A 5 10.00 14.03 -8.62
C LEU A 5 8.72 14.31 -9.40
N GLU A 6 8.25 15.56 -9.38
CA GLU A 6 7.05 15.99 -10.08
C GLU A 6 7.18 15.82 -11.60
N ASP A 7 8.33 16.24 -12.16
CA ASP A 7 8.64 16.09 -13.59
C ASP A 7 8.66 14.60 -13.99
N LEU A 8 9.26 13.75 -13.16
CA LEU A 8 9.32 12.30 -13.40
C LEU A 8 7.93 11.67 -13.39
N ILE A 9 7.05 12.06 -12.47
CA ILE A 9 5.66 11.59 -12.43
C ILE A 9 4.89 11.99 -13.70
N GLN A 10 5.09 13.22 -14.20
CA GLN A 10 4.47 13.63 -15.47
C GLN A 10 4.98 12.83 -16.65
N ILE A 11 6.27 12.49 -16.66
CA ILE A 11 6.88 11.64 -17.69
C ILE A 11 6.27 10.23 -17.65
N ILE A 12 6.14 9.61 -16.47
CA ILE A 12 5.56 8.27 -16.33
C ILE A 12 4.12 8.25 -16.89
N LYS A 13 3.28 9.21 -16.48
CA LYS A 13 1.89 9.33 -16.96
C LYS A 13 1.81 9.46 -18.47
N ARG A 14 2.73 10.22 -19.07
CA ARG A 14 2.79 10.39 -20.52
C ARG A 14 3.15 9.09 -21.22
N PHE A 15 4.08 8.30 -20.67
CA PHE A 15 4.40 6.97 -21.21
C PHE A 15 3.19 6.03 -21.16
N GLU A 16 2.52 5.93 -20.02
CA GLU A 16 1.34 5.06 -19.83
C GLU A 16 0.16 5.42 -20.75
N SER A 17 0.04 6.69 -21.14
CA SER A 17 -1.04 7.18 -22.01
C SER A 17 -0.78 6.96 -23.51
N THR A 18 0.37 6.42 -23.92
CA THR A 18 0.67 6.21 -25.35
C THR A 18 0.00 4.94 -25.91
N PRO A 19 -0.82 5.05 -26.98
CA PRO A 19 -1.69 3.95 -27.44
C PRO A 19 -1.01 2.93 -28.38
N ASP A 20 0.28 2.62 -28.22
CA ASP A 20 1.01 1.82 -29.22
C ASP A 20 0.98 0.30 -28.92
N ALA A 21 0.10 -0.41 -29.63
CA ALA A 21 -0.23 -1.84 -29.42
C ALA A 21 0.89 -2.83 -29.82
N GLY A 22 2.03 -2.36 -30.36
CA GLY A 22 3.12 -3.21 -30.86
C GLY A 22 4.33 -3.37 -29.92
N ALA A 23 4.46 -2.54 -28.89
CA ALA A 23 5.65 -2.44 -28.03
C ALA A 23 5.38 -2.75 -26.54
N LEU A 24 4.28 -3.47 -26.26
CA LEU A 24 3.72 -3.67 -24.91
C LEU A 24 4.69 -4.24 -23.88
N VAL A 25 5.69 -5.05 -24.27
CA VAL A 25 6.67 -5.63 -23.32
C VAL A 25 7.82 -4.66 -23.01
N SER A 26 8.24 -3.83 -23.96
CA SER A 26 9.37 -2.88 -23.80
C SER A 26 8.93 -1.58 -23.12
N MET A 27 7.72 -1.09 -23.43
CA MET A 27 7.16 0.13 -22.85
C MET A 27 6.85 0.00 -21.35
N ASN A 28 6.40 -1.18 -20.91
CA ASN A 28 6.21 -1.44 -19.48
C ASN A 28 7.54 -1.39 -18.72
N ALA A 29 8.60 -2.02 -19.23
CA ALA A 29 9.90 -2.04 -18.55
C ALA A 29 10.48 -0.63 -18.32
N ALA A 30 10.33 0.27 -19.30
CA ALA A 30 10.76 1.67 -19.15
C ALA A 30 9.96 2.41 -18.08
N ALA A 31 8.63 2.25 -18.05
CA ALA A 31 7.77 2.82 -17.02
C ALA A 31 8.12 2.28 -15.62
N TYR A 32 8.30 0.96 -15.47
CA TYR A 32 8.74 0.38 -14.20
C TYR A 32 10.12 0.90 -13.77
N MET A 33 11.09 1.01 -14.68
CA MET A 33 12.40 1.57 -14.35
C MET A 33 12.30 3.03 -13.86
N LEU A 34 11.44 3.84 -14.49
CA LEU A 34 11.20 5.22 -14.05
C LEU A 34 10.51 5.26 -12.68
N ILE A 35 9.55 4.38 -12.43
CA ILE A 35 8.89 4.24 -11.13
C ILE A 35 9.91 3.87 -10.04
N GLU A 36 10.79 2.89 -10.28
CA GLU A 36 11.84 2.49 -9.35
C GLU A 36 12.83 3.63 -9.05
N GLN A 37 13.25 4.37 -10.08
CA GLN A 37 14.10 5.56 -9.90
C GLN A 37 13.38 6.66 -9.12
N GLY A 38 12.10 6.90 -9.44
CA GLY A 38 11.27 7.83 -8.72
C GLY A 38 11.10 7.46 -7.26
N ALA A 39 10.96 6.17 -6.94
CA ALA A 39 10.80 5.68 -5.58
C ALA A 39 12.05 5.96 -4.75
N ALA A 40 13.24 5.79 -5.34
CA ALA A 40 14.50 6.17 -4.69
C ALA A 40 14.60 7.69 -4.44
N ILE A 41 14.14 8.54 -5.37
CA ILE A 41 14.10 9.99 -5.20
C ILE A 41 13.12 10.38 -4.09
N ALA A 42 11.91 9.82 -4.12
CA ALA A 42 10.89 10.03 -3.09
C ALA A 42 11.38 9.58 -1.70
N TYR A 43 12.16 8.50 -1.64
CA TYR A 43 12.71 8.00 -0.38
C TYR A 43 13.68 9.00 0.24
N GLU A 44 14.55 9.63 -0.56
CA GLU A 44 15.47 10.65 -0.07
C GLU A 44 14.74 11.96 0.30
N LEU A 45 13.64 12.31 -0.38
CA LEU A 45 12.78 13.43 0.00
C LEU A 45 12.07 13.19 1.34
N ALA A 46 11.48 12.01 1.54
CA ALA A 46 10.87 11.62 2.81
C ALA A 46 11.89 11.68 3.96
N LYS A 47 13.14 11.27 3.69
CA LYS A 47 14.21 11.20 4.69
C LYS A 47 14.65 12.56 5.21
N VAL A 48 14.44 13.62 4.42
CA VAL A 48 14.65 15.02 4.83
C VAL A 48 13.36 15.71 5.28
N GLY A 49 12.27 14.96 5.48
CA GLY A 49 11.00 15.45 6.01
C GLY A 49 10.05 16.05 4.96
N GLN A 50 10.33 15.93 3.65
CA GLN A 50 9.45 16.45 2.59
C GLN A 50 8.26 15.53 2.27
N TRP A 51 7.62 15.00 3.31
CA TRP A 51 6.44 14.14 3.20
C TRP A 51 5.27 14.74 2.40
N PRO A 52 4.94 16.04 2.51
CA PRO A 52 3.86 16.62 1.70
C PRO A 52 4.04 16.44 0.20
N ARG A 53 5.29 16.51 -0.29
CA ARG A 53 5.59 16.30 -1.72
C ARG A 53 5.53 14.83 -2.12
N VAL A 54 6.03 13.96 -1.25
CA VAL A 54 5.95 12.50 -1.44
C VAL A 54 4.48 12.05 -1.51
N LEU A 55 3.66 12.53 -0.57
CA LEU A 55 2.21 12.26 -0.54
C LEU A 55 1.50 12.81 -1.78
N ALA A 56 1.82 14.03 -2.22
CA ALA A 56 1.26 14.59 -3.44
C ALA A 56 1.60 13.75 -4.69
N ALA A 57 2.85 13.25 -4.78
CA ALA A 57 3.25 12.34 -5.85
C ALA A 57 2.46 11.03 -5.82
N TRP A 58 2.30 10.43 -4.63
CA TRP A 58 1.53 9.19 -4.45
C TRP A 58 0.06 9.34 -4.84
N GLN A 59 -0.61 10.41 -4.40
CA GLN A 59 -2.00 10.70 -4.77
C GLN A 59 -2.19 10.86 -6.27
N SER A 60 -1.13 11.25 -6.98
CA SER A 60 -1.20 11.49 -8.40
C SER A 60 -0.98 10.23 -9.24
N HIS A 61 -0.43 9.15 -8.67
CA HIS A 61 -0.03 7.95 -9.42
C HIS A 61 0.01 6.71 -8.54
N ASP A 62 -0.98 5.82 -8.71
CA ASP A 62 -1.16 4.68 -7.79
C ASP A 62 -0.04 3.64 -7.86
N MET A 63 0.40 3.24 -9.06
CA MET A 63 1.48 2.24 -9.18
C MET A 63 2.76 2.74 -8.51
N PHE A 64 3.13 3.99 -8.77
CA PHE A 64 4.24 4.66 -8.09
C PHE A 64 4.11 4.64 -6.56
N ALA A 65 2.92 4.95 -6.05
CA ALA A 65 2.63 4.92 -4.61
C ALA A 65 2.78 3.51 -4.02
N ARG A 66 2.23 2.49 -4.70
CA ARG A 66 2.35 1.08 -4.30
C ARG A 66 3.81 0.65 -4.30
N THR A 67 4.58 0.94 -5.36
CA THR A 67 6.02 0.64 -5.39
C THR A 67 6.77 1.29 -4.23
N CYS A 68 6.45 2.55 -3.88
CA CYS A 68 7.04 3.20 -2.71
C CYS A 68 6.68 2.48 -1.40
N ALA A 69 5.46 1.94 -1.27
CA ALA A 69 5.05 1.16 -0.11
C ALA A 69 5.87 -0.13 0.09
N HIS A 70 6.36 -0.74 -1.00
CA HIS A 70 7.23 -1.92 -0.98
C HIS A 70 8.73 -1.58 -0.95
N PHE A 71 9.11 -0.32 -1.10
CA PHE A 71 10.51 0.08 -1.18
C PHE A 71 11.25 -0.21 0.14
N VAL A 72 12.40 -0.88 0.03
CA VAL A 72 13.33 -1.14 1.14
C VAL A 72 14.73 -0.72 0.73
N LYS A 73 15.33 0.19 1.49
CA LYS A 73 16.71 0.65 1.25
C LYS A 73 17.71 -0.49 1.55
N PRO A 74 18.44 -1.03 0.56
CA PRO A 74 19.26 -2.22 0.76
C PRO A 74 20.39 -2.05 1.78
N THR A 75 20.87 -0.83 1.98
CA THR A 75 21.97 -0.54 2.90
C THR A 75 21.56 -0.57 4.36
N SER A 76 20.32 -0.22 4.70
CA SER A 76 19.83 -0.13 6.09
C SER A 76 18.66 -1.04 6.42
N GLY A 77 17.96 -1.60 5.42
CA GLY A 77 16.70 -2.33 5.61
C GLY A 77 15.50 -1.40 5.89
N TRP A 78 15.67 -0.09 5.76
CA TRP A 78 14.60 0.86 6.06
C TRP A 78 13.62 0.98 4.90
N SER A 79 12.32 0.88 5.21
CA SER A 79 11.22 1.22 4.30
C SER A 79 10.73 2.65 4.51
N PHE A 80 9.82 3.12 3.66
CA PHE A 80 9.11 4.38 3.92
C PHE A 80 8.35 4.35 5.26
N LEU A 81 7.82 3.18 5.66
CA LEU A 81 7.07 3.07 6.92
C LEU A 81 7.97 3.24 8.15
N HIS A 82 9.24 2.80 8.07
CA HIS A 82 10.24 3.13 9.10
C HIS A 82 10.49 4.63 9.21
N GLN A 83 10.56 5.33 8.07
CA GLN A 83 10.72 6.79 8.09
C GLN A 83 9.49 7.49 8.67
N ALA A 84 8.28 7.10 8.26
CA ALA A 84 7.04 7.65 8.79
C ALA A 84 6.98 7.48 10.32
N ALA A 85 7.35 6.29 10.80
CA ALA A 85 7.48 5.99 12.23
C ALA A 85 8.53 6.85 12.95
N TRP A 86 9.66 7.17 12.30
CA TRP A 86 10.69 8.06 12.86
C TRP A 86 10.17 9.50 13.03
N PHE A 87 9.48 10.00 12.00
CA PHE A 87 8.96 11.38 11.99
C PHE A 87 7.65 11.55 12.77
N GLY A 88 6.93 10.46 13.08
CA GLY A 88 5.61 10.53 13.67
C GLY A 88 4.53 10.92 12.66
N ASP A 89 4.77 10.69 11.37
CA ASP A 89 3.84 11.08 10.30
C ASP A 89 2.75 10.01 10.14
N GLU A 90 1.65 10.20 10.86
CA GLU A 90 0.49 9.30 10.82
C GLU A 90 -0.15 9.24 9.44
N ALA A 91 -0.21 10.37 8.72
CA ALA A 91 -0.82 10.42 7.39
C ALA A 91 -0.04 9.55 6.40
N ALA A 92 1.29 9.68 6.39
CA ALA A 92 2.16 8.82 5.61
C ALA A 92 2.04 7.34 6.01
N ALA A 93 1.99 7.04 7.31
CA ALA A 93 1.89 5.66 7.77
C ALA A 93 0.58 4.99 7.33
N ARG A 94 -0.55 5.70 7.45
CA ARG A 94 -1.87 5.21 6.99
C ARG A 94 -1.88 4.94 5.50
N GLU A 95 -1.35 5.86 4.71
CA GLU A 95 -1.30 5.73 3.26
C GLU A 95 -0.41 4.55 2.84
N LEU A 96 0.74 4.38 3.48
CA LEU A 96 1.62 3.24 3.26
C LEU A 96 0.93 1.90 3.57
N ILE A 97 0.22 1.80 4.69
CA ILE A 97 -0.54 0.58 5.05
C ILE A 97 -1.63 0.29 4.03
N ARG A 98 -2.38 1.32 3.61
CA ARG A 98 -3.41 1.23 2.57
C ARG A 98 -2.85 0.69 1.25
N LEU A 99 -1.62 1.08 0.92
CA LEU A 99 -0.91 0.72 -0.31
C LEU A 99 -0.18 -0.62 -0.22
N GLY A 100 -0.20 -1.31 0.91
CA GLY A 100 0.41 -2.64 1.06
C GLY A 100 1.83 -2.63 1.63
N ALA A 101 2.22 -1.57 2.33
CA ALA A 101 3.48 -1.58 3.08
C ALA A 101 3.45 -2.67 4.15
N ARG A 102 4.53 -3.44 4.22
CA ARG A 102 4.73 -4.41 5.29
C ARG A 102 5.04 -3.69 6.60
N VAL A 103 4.17 -3.91 7.59
CA VAL A 103 4.26 -3.34 8.94
C VAL A 103 5.21 -4.11 9.86
N ASP A 104 5.60 -5.31 9.45
CA ASP A 104 6.43 -6.28 10.18
C ASP A 104 7.88 -6.37 9.65
N LEU A 105 8.29 -5.46 8.75
CA LEU A 105 9.65 -5.47 8.22
C LEU A 105 10.66 -5.04 9.28
N ASP A 106 11.68 -5.86 9.48
CA ASP A 106 12.84 -5.50 10.29
C ASP A 106 13.85 -4.67 9.49
N ASP A 107 14.34 -3.59 10.08
CA ASP A 107 15.58 -2.99 9.62
C ASP A 107 16.80 -3.88 9.92
N LYS A 108 18.00 -3.51 9.43
CA LYS A 108 19.23 -4.28 9.70
C LYS A 108 19.66 -4.33 11.17
N LYS A 109 19.00 -3.58 12.05
CA LYS A 109 19.20 -3.65 13.50
C LYS A 109 18.10 -4.47 14.19
N GLY A 110 17.23 -5.13 13.43
CA GLY A 110 16.12 -5.93 13.96
C GLY A 110 15.00 -5.08 14.55
N ARG A 111 14.76 -3.87 14.03
CA ARG A 111 13.70 -2.98 14.52
C ARG A 111 12.61 -2.87 13.47
N THR A 112 11.37 -3.05 13.88
CA THR A 112 10.18 -2.81 13.07
C THR A 112 9.79 -1.33 13.06
N PRO A 113 8.90 -0.87 12.16
CA PRO A 113 8.31 0.46 12.25
C PRO A 113 7.64 0.73 13.61
N VAL A 114 7.02 -0.28 14.24
CA VAL A 114 6.44 -0.16 15.59
C VAL A 114 7.51 0.18 16.63
N ASP A 115 8.67 -0.46 16.55
CA ASP A 115 9.79 -0.21 17.46
C ASP A 115 10.37 1.21 17.27
N ILE A 116 10.49 1.66 16.02
CA ILE A 116 10.93 3.02 15.70
C ILE A 116 9.96 4.05 16.29
N ALA A 117 8.65 3.89 16.08
CA ALA A 117 7.65 4.80 16.64
C ALA A 117 7.72 4.86 18.17
N GLY A 118 7.95 3.72 18.84
CA GLY A 118 8.15 3.66 20.28
C GLY A 118 9.43 4.38 20.76
N GLN A 119 10.55 4.16 20.07
CA GLN A 119 11.84 4.83 20.38
C GLN A 119 11.77 6.35 20.23
N HIS A 120 10.96 6.82 19.27
CA HIS A 120 10.80 8.24 18.95
C HIS A 120 9.64 8.93 19.69
N ARG A 121 8.99 8.23 20.63
CA ARG A 121 7.91 8.75 21.48
C ARG A 121 6.67 9.20 20.70
N HIS A 122 6.27 8.42 19.70
CA HIS A 122 5.02 8.58 18.96
C HIS A 122 4.00 7.51 19.37
N PRO A 123 3.37 7.61 20.56
CA PRO A 123 2.54 6.54 21.11
C PRO A 123 1.29 6.22 20.27
N ASP A 124 0.65 7.26 19.72
CA ASP A 124 -0.57 7.09 18.91
C ASP A 124 -0.23 6.34 17.61
N LEU A 125 0.83 6.76 16.93
CA LEU A 125 1.33 6.07 15.74
C LEU A 125 1.78 4.64 16.05
N ARG A 126 2.46 4.41 17.18
CA ARG A 126 2.84 3.07 17.62
C ARG A 126 1.61 2.18 17.80
N GLY A 127 0.54 2.70 18.43
CA GLY A 127 -0.72 1.98 18.60
C GLY A 127 -1.39 1.64 17.27
N LEU A 128 -1.42 2.59 16.35
CA LEU A 128 -1.93 2.40 14.99
C LEU A 128 -1.17 1.31 14.23
N LEU A 129 0.17 1.33 14.28
CA LEU A 129 1.01 0.33 13.63
C LEU A 129 0.82 -1.06 14.25
N SER A 130 0.66 -1.14 15.58
CA SER A 130 0.39 -2.40 16.28
C SER A 130 -0.93 -3.02 15.84
N GLY A 131 -2.01 -2.24 15.78
CA GLY A 131 -3.31 -2.73 15.31
C GLY A 131 -3.29 -3.15 13.83
N ALA A 132 -2.51 -2.44 12.99
CA ALA A 132 -2.29 -2.86 11.61
C ALA A 132 -1.54 -4.20 11.51
N ALA A 133 -0.56 -4.45 12.39
CA ALA A 133 0.21 -5.70 12.43
C ALA A 133 -0.60 -6.90 12.93
N GLU A 134 -1.59 -6.70 13.80
CA GLU A 134 -2.52 -7.76 14.23
C GLU A 134 -3.41 -8.25 13.09
N THR A 135 -3.77 -7.35 12.17
CA THR A 135 -4.69 -7.64 11.05
C THR A 135 -3.97 -8.02 9.75
N ALA A 136 -2.65 -7.90 9.69
CA ALA A 136 -1.81 -8.19 8.53
C ALA A 136 -1.04 -9.52 8.66
N GLN A 137 -1.72 -10.58 9.11
CA GLN A 137 -1.12 -11.89 9.35
C GLN A 137 -1.76 -12.98 8.49
N SER A 138 -1.03 -14.09 8.30
CA SER A 138 -1.54 -15.28 7.61
C SER A 138 -2.07 -14.92 6.22
N LEU A 139 -3.37 -15.13 5.97
CA LEU A 139 -4.02 -14.92 4.68
C LEU A 139 -4.05 -13.44 4.25
N TRP A 140 -3.91 -12.50 5.19
CA TRP A 140 -3.97 -11.06 4.93
C TRP A 140 -2.61 -10.37 5.03
N THR A 141 -1.53 -11.15 4.93
CA THR A 141 -0.18 -10.61 4.85
C THR A 141 -0.09 -9.66 3.65
N ALA A 142 0.56 -8.51 3.85
CA ALA A 142 0.73 -7.52 2.80
C ALA A 142 1.42 -8.15 1.57
N PRO A 143 1.00 -7.77 0.34
CA PRO A 143 1.54 -8.34 -0.88
C PRO A 143 3.04 -8.04 -1.03
N THR A 144 3.75 -8.90 -1.74
CA THR A 144 5.14 -8.63 -2.17
C THR A 144 5.19 -7.89 -3.49
N ASP A 145 4.10 -7.93 -4.25
CA ASP A 145 3.97 -7.36 -5.58
C ASP A 145 3.07 -6.13 -5.53
N ALA A 146 3.62 -5.00 -5.99
CA ALA A 146 2.96 -3.69 -6.00
C ALA A 146 1.73 -3.65 -6.93
N GLU A 147 1.56 -4.61 -7.82
CA GLU A 147 0.37 -4.69 -8.68
C GLU A 147 -0.89 -5.08 -7.90
N HIS A 148 -0.75 -5.70 -6.72
CA HIS A 148 -1.86 -6.17 -5.91
C HIS A 148 -2.12 -5.25 -4.72
N LEU A 149 -3.39 -4.95 -4.46
CA LEU A 149 -3.84 -4.28 -3.25
C LEU A 149 -3.73 -5.21 -2.04
N PRO A 150 -3.46 -4.67 -0.84
CA PRO A 150 -3.52 -5.46 0.40
C PRO A 150 -4.96 -5.82 0.78
N SER A 151 -5.11 -7.00 1.38
CA SER A 151 -6.35 -7.41 2.04
C SER A 151 -6.31 -7.18 3.55
N SER A 152 -7.45 -7.30 4.20
CA SER A 152 -7.61 -7.18 5.66
C SER A 152 -8.69 -8.13 6.19
N CYS A 153 -8.52 -8.58 7.44
CA CYS A 153 -9.52 -9.34 8.20
C CYS A 153 -10.24 -8.50 9.26
N ALA A 154 -10.07 -7.17 9.25
CA ALA A 154 -10.67 -6.27 10.23
C ALA A 154 -12.18 -6.07 9.98
N PHE A 155 -12.96 -7.15 9.97
CA PHE A 155 -14.39 -7.14 9.63
C PHE A 155 -15.24 -6.25 10.56
N SER A 156 -14.77 -6.01 11.78
CA SER A 156 -15.41 -5.06 12.71
C SER A 156 -15.29 -3.59 12.27
N GLN A 157 -14.34 -3.26 11.40
CA GLN A 157 -14.12 -1.92 10.83
C GLN A 157 -14.83 -1.72 9.48
N ALA A 158 -15.64 -2.69 9.06
CA ALA A 158 -16.17 -2.74 7.71
C ALA A 158 -16.97 -1.48 7.33
N ARG A 159 -16.46 -0.77 6.33
CA ARG A 159 -17.14 0.34 5.66
C ARG A 159 -17.36 0.00 4.19
N ALA A 160 -18.60 0.16 3.71
CA ALA A 160 -18.91 -0.03 2.31
C ALA A 160 -18.11 0.96 1.43
N TRP A 161 -17.57 0.47 0.33
CA TRP A 161 -16.82 1.24 -0.65
C TRP A 161 -17.07 0.71 -2.05
N VAL A 162 -17.11 1.62 -3.02
CA VAL A 162 -17.27 1.29 -4.43
C VAL A 162 -15.94 1.59 -5.13
N PRO A 163 -15.23 0.57 -5.67
CA PRO A 163 -13.99 0.78 -6.39
C PRO A 163 -14.21 1.69 -7.59
N PRO A 164 -13.34 2.69 -7.82
CA PRO A 164 -13.43 3.57 -8.98
C PRO A 164 -12.98 2.88 -10.27
N ARG A 165 -12.28 1.75 -10.17
CA ARG A 165 -11.77 0.94 -11.27
C ARG A 165 -11.62 -0.53 -10.85
N ASP A 166 -11.45 -1.40 -11.83
CA ASP A 166 -11.07 -2.79 -11.59
C ASP A 166 -9.66 -2.86 -10.99
N ASP A 167 -9.45 -3.78 -10.05
CA ASP A 167 -8.16 -3.99 -9.37
C ASP A 167 -8.07 -5.43 -8.85
N LEU A 168 -6.90 -5.80 -8.34
CA LEU A 168 -6.63 -7.12 -7.77
C LEU A 168 -6.21 -6.99 -6.31
N VAL A 169 -6.78 -7.80 -5.43
CA VAL A 169 -6.47 -7.79 -4.00
C VAL A 169 -5.77 -9.11 -3.64
N ALA A 170 -4.57 -9.04 -3.07
CA ALA A 170 -3.84 -10.22 -2.63
C ALA A 170 -4.46 -10.84 -1.36
N TYR A 171 -4.61 -12.15 -1.34
CA TYR A 171 -5.12 -12.90 -0.19
C TYR A 171 -4.65 -14.36 -0.22
N GLY A 172 -4.03 -14.84 0.86
CA GLY A 172 -3.76 -16.27 1.08
C GLY A 172 -2.90 -16.94 0.01
N GLY A 173 -2.04 -16.19 -0.67
CA GLY A 173 -1.25 -16.66 -1.81
C GLY A 173 -1.97 -16.63 -3.17
N GLY A 174 -3.23 -16.19 -3.20
CA GLY A 174 -4.00 -15.92 -4.41
C GLY A 174 -4.37 -14.44 -4.55
N VAL A 175 -5.23 -14.15 -5.53
CA VAL A 175 -5.73 -12.80 -5.82
C VAL A 175 -7.24 -12.83 -5.99
N ALA A 176 -7.93 -11.85 -5.40
CA ALA A 176 -9.35 -11.63 -5.52
C ALA A 176 -9.59 -10.40 -6.41
N PRO A 177 -10.30 -10.53 -7.54
CA PRO A 177 -10.62 -9.39 -8.37
C PRO A 177 -11.71 -8.53 -7.72
N ILE A 178 -11.52 -7.22 -7.72
CA ILE A 178 -12.57 -6.24 -7.42
C ILE A 178 -12.97 -5.52 -8.71
N ARG A 179 -14.26 -5.22 -8.84
CA ARG A 179 -14.83 -4.61 -10.04
C ARG A 179 -15.35 -3.21 -9.76
N ALA A 180 -15.11 -2.30 -10.69
CA ALA A 180 -15.65 -0.96 -10.66
C ALA A 180 -17.18 -1.01 -10.54
N GLY A 181 -17.74 -0.21 -9.64
CA GLY A 181 -19.20 -0.16 -9.44
C GLY A 181 -19.78 -1.25 -8.54
N THR A 182 -19.00 -2.26 -8.14
CA THR A 182 -19.45 -3.30 -7.19
C THR A 182 -19.14 -2.88 -5.76
N THR A 183 -20.10 -2.99 -4.85
CA THR A 183 -19.84 -2.71 -3.43
C THR A 183 -18.93 -3.76 -2.83
N VAL A 184 -17.82 -3.31 -2.25
CA VAL A 184 -16.94 -4.13 -1.39
C VAL A 184 -16.84 -3.45 -0.03
N TRP A 185 -16.14 -4.07 0.92
CA TRP A 185 -15.92 -3.50 2.24
C TRP A 185 -14.44 -3.25 2.46
N ILE A 186 -14.12 -2.15 3.15
CA ILE A 186 -12.76 -1.75 3.50
C ILE A 186 -12.65 -1.53 5.01
N ASP A 187 -11.44 -1.64 5.53
CA ASP A 187 -11.12 -1.30 6.92
C ASP A 187 -10.79 0.20 7.09
N ASP A 188 -10.38 0.60 8.30
CA ASP A 188 -10.07 2.00 8.62
C ASP A 188 -8.83 2.55 7.89
N PHE A 189 -7.98 1.67 7.35
CA PHE A 189 -6.87 2.05 6.48
C PHE A 189 -7.29 2.15 5.02
N GLY A 190 -8.42 1.55 4.63
CA GLY A 190 -8.87 1.44 3.25
C GLY A 190 -8.39 0.16 2.55
N ARG A 191 -7.95 -0.85 3.29
CA ARG A 191 -7.62 -2.18 2.74
C ARG A 191 -8.90 -2.97 2.54
N VAL A 192 -8.98 -3.74 1.45
CA VAL A 192 -10.20 -4.51 1.13
C VAL A 192 -10.36 -5.68 2.09
N LEU A 193 -11.55 -5.82 2.65
CA LEU A 193 -11.91 -6.96 3.48
C LEU A 193 -12.16 -8.17 2.59
N VAL A 194 -11.31 -9.19 2.75
CA VAL A 194 -11.38 -10.42 1.95
C VAL A 194 -11.72 -11.58 2.89
N GLY A 195 -12.81 -12.28 2.56
CA GLY A 195 -13.23 -13.49 3.23
C GLY A 195 -12.54 -14.74 2.67
N TRP A 196 -12.98 -15.90 3.12
CA TRP A 196 -12.50 -17.18 2.62
C TRP A 196 -12.74 -17.32 1.13
N HIS A 197 -11.86 -18.08 0.48
CA HIS A 197 -11.86 -18.31 -0.97
C HIS A 197 -11.78 -17.02 -1.83
N GLY A 198 -11.29 -15.91 -1.26
CA GLY A 198 -11.16 -14.64 -2.00
C GLY A 198 -12.48 -13.90 -2.19
N THR A 199 -13.47 -14.16 -1.34
CA THR A 199 -14.77 -13.48 -1.40
C THR A 199 -14.67 -12.03 -0.93
N VAL A 200 -15.26 -11.09 -1.67
CA VAL A 200 -15.19 -9.65 -1.39
C VAL A 200 -16.55 -8.95 -1.39
N CYS A 201 -17.60 -9.64 -1.88
CA CYS A 201 -18.93 -9.07 -2.04
C CYS A 201 -20.08 -10.04 -1.70
N PRO A 202 -20.49 -10.13 -0.42
CA PRO A 202 -19.72 -9.74 0.76
C PRO A 202 -18.54 -10.71 0.98
N PRO A 203 -17.54 -10.34 1.80
CA PRO A 203 -16.58 -11.31 2.30
C PRO A 203 -17.31 -12.36 3.13
N ARG A 204 -17.09 -13.65 2.83
CA ARG A 204 -17.77 -14.78 3.45
C ARG A 204 -16.81 -15.67 4.24
N GLY A 205 -17.35 -16.30 5.28
CA GLY A 205 -16.68 -17.31 6.09
C GLY A 205 -16.52 -18.64 5.34
N MET A 206 -15.90 -19.62 5.99
CA MET A 206 -15.77 -20.99 5.43
C MET A 206 -17.12 -21.67 5.21
N GLY A 207 -18.12 -21.35 6.03
CA GLY A 207 -19.47 -21.89 5.90
C GLY A 207 -20.34 -21.14 4.87
N GLY A 208 -19.79 -20.10 4.24
CA GLY A 208 -20.50 -19.25 3.29
C GLY A 208 -21.33 -18.14 3.93
N GLU A 209 -21.38 -18.03 5.26
CA GLU A 209 -21.98 -16.90 5.98
C GLU A 209 -21.24 -15.59 5.68
N SER A 210 -21.95 -14.46 5.71
CA SER A 210 -21.32 -13.16 5.57
C SER A 210 -20.49 -12.82 6.81
N MET A 211 -19.27 -12.34 6.60
CA MET A 211 -18.43 -11.78 7.66
C MET A 211 -18.86 -10.34 8.02
N ILE A 212 -19.76 -9.75 7.24
CA ILE A 212 -20.31 -8.42 7.47
C ILE A 212 -21.72 -8.55 8.05
N PRO A 213 -21.98 -7.98 9.25
CA PRO A 213 -23.31 -8.02 9.87
C PRO A 213 -24.42 -7.50 8.94
N GLY A 214 -25.48 -8.29 8.78
CA GLY A 214 -26.67 -7.90 8.00
C GLY A 214 -26.49 -7.98 6.48
N GLN A 215 -25.54 -8.79 5.98
CA GLN A 215 -25.26 -8.97 4.55
C GLN A 215 -25.34 -10.45 4.08
N ASP A 216 -26.08 -11.32 4.80
CA ASP A 216 -26.21 -12.75 4.44
C ASP A 216 -26.93 -13.01 3.12
#